data_AF-A0A2I1CEH8-F1
#
_entry.id   AF-A0A2I1CEH8-F1
#
_cell.length_a   1.000
_cell.length_b   1.000
_cell.length_c   1.000
_cell.angle_alpha   90.00
_cell.angle_beta   90.00
_cell.angle_gamma   90.00
#
_symmetry.space_group_name_H-M   'P 1'
#
loop_
_entity.id
_entity.type
_entity.pdbx_description
1 polymer ?
#
loop_
_entity_poly.entity_id
_entity_poly.type
_entity_poly.pdbx_seq_one_letter_code
_entity_poly.pdbx_strand_id
1 'polypeptide(L)'
;LAHLLPELTTSITPTGERLVTHPTYEGTGKLDDLGILYLRAADRCTRERASFKTRLLHASLDSMIEALYASSQEQLDKGLEDGTVHLPPSLDEGCACCDGQPFAVILSGFHEGNVLFFWEDEYKAFWGEEESRGHGMVEQVERAMAREEASVIPSML
;
A
#
# COMPACT_ATOMS: atom_id res chain seq x y z
N LEU A 1 4.69 -11.96 0.44
CA LEU A 1 4.20 -10.81 -0.34
C LEU A 1 5.31 -10.15 -1.14
N ALA A 2 6.33 -9.54 -0.51
CA ALA A 2 7.39 -8.80 -1.23
C ALA A 2 8.04 -9.56 -2.41
N HIS A 3 8.24 -10.88 -2.30
CA HIS A 3 8.81 -11.70 -3.37
C HIS A 3 7.80 -12.17 -4.43
N LEU A 4 6.49 -12.03 -4.18
CA LEU A 4 5.43 -12.48 -5.08
C LEU A 4 4.85 -11.34 -5.92
N LEU A 5 4.75 -10.14 -5.33
CA LEU A 5 4.14 -8.98 -5.96
C LEU A 5 4.75 -8.63 -7.34
N PRO A 6 6.09 -8.69 -7.55
CA PRO A 6 6.68 -8.31 -8.83
C PRO A 6 6.25 -9.17 -10.02
N GLU A 7 5.81 -10.41 -9.76
CA GLU A 7 5.40 -11.35 -10.80
C GLU A 7 3.88 -11.45 -10.95
N LEU A 8 3.11 -10.70 -10.14
CA LEU A 8 1.66 -10.64 -10.30
C LEU A 8 1.29 -9.88 -11.57
N THR A 9 0.37 -10.46 -12.33
CA THR A 9 -0.25 -9.81 -13.48
C THR A 9 -1.73 -9.61 -13.21
N THR A 10 -2.27 -8.49 -13.67
CA THR A 10 -3.66 -8.11 -13.43
C THR A 10 -4.54 -8.41 -14.63
N SER A 11 -5.82 -8.68 -14.37
CA SER A 11 -6.86 -8.76 -15.39
C SER A 11 -8.19 -8.22 -14.86
N ILE A 12 -9.09 -7.86 -15.78
CA ILE A 12 -10.44 -7.36 -15.48
C ILE A 12 -11.48 -8.33 -16.02
N THR A 13 -12.49 -8.65 -15.22
CA THR A 13 -13.64 -9.43 -15.69
C THR A 13 -14.61 -8.56 -16.51
N PRO A 14 -15.50 -9.16 -17.31
CA PRO A 14 -16.54 -8.41 -18.00
C PRO A 14 -17.47 -7.59 -17.08
N THR A 15 -17.47 -7.87 -15.77
CA THR A 15 -18.25 -7.11 -14.78
C THR A 15 -17.39 -6.10 -13.99
N GLY A 16 -16.14 -5.89 -14.38
CA GLY A 16 -15.22 -4.92 -13.76
C GLY A 16 -14.48 -5.42 -12.51
N GLU A 17 -14.54 -6.71 -12.20
CA GLU A 17 -13.81 -7.26 -11.06
C GLU A 17 -12.30 -7.33 -11.37
N ARG A 18 -11.47 -6.87 -10.42
CA ARG A 18 -10.02 -6.84 -10.54
C ARG A 18 -9.42 -8.15 -10.05
N LEU A 19 -8.65 -8.80 -10.91
CA LEU A 19 -8.06 -10.09 -10.66
C LEU A 19 -6.54 -10.04 -10.74
N VAL A 20 -5.87 -10.97 -10.06
CA VAL A 20 -4.42 -11.19 -10.12
C VAL A 20 -4.09 -12.66 -10.38
N THR A 21 -3.07 -12.90 -11.19
CA THR A 21 -2.49 -14.23 -11.42
C THR A 21 -0.98 -14.20 -11.24
N HIS A 22 -0.39 -15.35 -10.94
CA HIS A 22 1.05 -15.53 -10.76
C HIS A 22 1.51 -16.70 -11.63
N PRO A 23 2.68 -16.63 -12.30
CA PRO A 23 3.12 -17.66 -13.25
C PRO A 23 3.32 -19.05 -12.62
N THR A 24 3.62 -19.13 -11.33
CA THR A 24 3.91 -20.38 -10.62
C THR A 24 2.76 -20.92 -9.76
N TYR A 25 1.66 -20.18 -9.60
CA TYR A 25 0.50 -20.62 -8.80
C TYR A 25 -0.71 -20.81 -9.69
N GLU A 26 -1.41 -21.92 -9.50
CA GLU A 26 -2.64 -22.19 -10.24
C GLU A 26 -3.80 -21.35 -9.70
N GLY A 27 -4.61 -20.81 -10.62
CA GLY A 27 -5.82 -20.06 -10.31
C GLY A 27 -5.63 -18.55 -10.32
N THR A 28 -6.69 -17.86 -9.89
CA THR A 28 -6.79 -16.41 -9.93
C THR A 28 -7.26 -15.89 -8.58
N GLY A 29 -6.59 -14.86 -8.07
CA GLY A 29 -6.98 -14.14 -6.86
C GLY A 29 -7.72 -12.86 -7.18
N LYS A 30 -8.48 -12.33 -6.22
CA LYS A 30 -9.07 -10.98 -6.32
C LYS A 30 -8.05 -9.95 -5.86
N LEU A 31 -7.82 -8.93 -6.68
CA LEU A 31 -6.90 -7.84 -6.34
C LEU A 31 -7.44 -7.05 -5.14
N ASP A 32 -8.75 -6.87 -5.03
CA ASP A 32 -9.37 -6.16 -3.92
C ASP A 32 -9.17 -6.88 -2.58
N ASP A 33 -9.20 -8.22 -2.54
CA ASP A 33 -8.88 -8.99 -1.33
C ASP A 33 -7.43 -8.76 -0.90
N LEU A 34 -6.50 -8.73 -1.86
CA LEU A 34 -5.09 -8.39 -1.60
C LEU A 34 -4.94 -6.96 -1.07
N GLY A 35 -5.66 -6.00 -1.66
CA GLY A 35 -5.66 -4.60 -1.22
C GLY A 35 -6.23 -4.45 0.19
N ILE A 36 -7.32 -5.14 0.53
CA ILE A 36 -7.88 -5.16 1.89
C ILE A 36 -6.85 -5.70 2.89
N LEU A 37 -6.19 -6.81 2.57
CA LEU A 37 -5.16 -7.40 3.43
C LEU A 37 -3.99 -6.44 3.64
N TYR A 38 -3.54 -5.79 2.57
CA TYR A 38 -2.49 -4.79 2.62
C TYR A 38 -2.91 -3.59 3.50
N LEU A 39 -4.06 -2.96 3.25
CA LEU A 39 -4.54 -1.81 4.03
C LEU A 39 -4.76 -2.16 5.51
N ARG A 40 -5.31 -3.35 5.81
CA ARG A 40 -5.46 -3.83 7.20
C ARG A 40 -4.11 -4.07 7.88
N ALA A 41 -3.10 -4.55 7.15
CA ALA A 41 -1.76 -4.69 7.70
C ALA A 41 -1.16 -3.32 8.07
N ALA A 42 -1.37 -2.30 7.22
CA ALA A 42 -0.96 -0.92 7.51
C ALA A 42 -1.58 -0.37 8.80
N ASP A 43 -2.91 -0.49 8.92
CA ASP A 43 -3.68 -0.04 10.09
C ASP A 43 -3.21 -0.75 11.36
N ARG A 44 -3.06 -2.07 11.31
CA ARG A 44 -2.57 -2.86 12.45
C ARG A 44 -1.15 -2.49 12.84
N CYS A 45 -0.24 -2.27 11.88
CA CYS A 45 1.13 -1.85 12.20
C CYS A 45 1.15 -0.54 13.02
N THR A 46 0.23 0.38 12.72
CA THR A 46 0.12 1.66 13.41
C THR A 46 -0.54 1.49 14.79
N ARG A 47 -1.70 0.81 14.84
CA ARG A 47 -2.48 0.63 16.07
C ARG A 47 -1.81 -0.25 17.12
N GLU A 48 -1.11 -1.30 16.68
CA GLU A 48 -0.40 -2.22 17.56
C GLU A 48 1.05 -1.76 17.83
N ARG A 49 1.43 -0.57 17.38
CA ARG A 49 2.75 0.02 17.61
C ARG A 49 3.88 -0.90 17.14
N ALA A 50 3.72 -1.44 15.93
CA ALA A 50 4.74 -2.28 15.34
C ALA A 50 6.07 -1.53 15.24
N SER A 51 7.17 -2.29 15.30
CA SER A 51 8.52 -1.73 15.19
C SER A 51 8.65 -0.90 13.92
N PHE A 52 9.47 0.14 13.97
CA PHE A 52 9.62 1.05 12.84
C PHE A 52 10.12 0.32 11.58
N LYS A 53 11.04 -0.63 11.73
CA LYS A 53 11.44 -1.57 10.67
C LYS A 53 10.26 -2.33 10.03
N THR A 54 9.28 -2.76 10.81
CA THR A 54 8.11 -3.48 10.28
C THR A 54 7.21 -2.55 9.48
N ARG A 55 7.01 -1.32 9.98
CA ARG A 55 6.30 -0.26 9.27
C ARG A 55 6.98 0.07 7.94
N LEU A 56 8.30 0.27 7.93
CA LEU A 56 9.07 0.48 6.70
C LEU A 56 8.98 -0.68 5.71
N LEU A 57 8.98 -1.93 6.19
CA LEU A 57 8.77 -3.10 5.33
C LEU A 57 7.37 -3.11 4.69
N HIS A 58 6.37 -2.54 5.36
CA HIS A 58 5.06 -2.36 4.78
C HIS A 58 5.09 -1.30 3.67
N ALA A 59 5.68 -0.13 3.95
CA ALA A 59 5.82 0.96 2.98
C ALA A 59 6.62 0.58 1.72
N SER A 60 7.57 -0.35 1.83
CA SER A 60 8.30 -0.83 0.66
C SER A 60 7.43 -1.65 -0.31
N LEU A 61 6.18 -1.96 0.06
CA LEU A 61 5.21 -2.61 -0.82
C LEU A 61 4.33 -1.61 -1.58
N ASP A 62 4.30 -0.34 -1.17
CA ASP A 62 3.33 0.68 -1.64
C ASP A 62 3.40 0.81 -3.16
N SER A 63 4.58 1.05 -3.71
CA SER A 63 4.77 1.23 -5.16
C SER A 63 4.38 -0.01 -5.97
N MET A 64 4.58 -1.21 -5.41
CA MET A 64 4.21 -2.46 -6.08
C MET A 64 2.69 -2.68 -6.07
N ILE A 65 2.05 -2.38 -4.94
CA ILE A 65 0.59 -2.48 -4.81
C ILE A 65 -0.09 -1.41 -5.68
N GLU A 66 0.38 -0.18 -5.65
CA GLU A 66 -0.10 0.92 -6.49
C GLU A 66 0.00 0.54 -7.98
N ALA A 67 1.13 -0.01 -8.43
CA ALA A 67 1.31 -0.43 -9.82
C ALA A 67 0.28 -1.49 -10.26
N LEU A 68 -0.10 -2.42 -9.39
CA LEU A 68 -1.17 -3.39 -9.70
C LEU A 68 -2.53 -2.70 -9.86
N TYR A 69 -2.85 -1.76 -8.98
CA TYR A 69 -4.09 -0.99 -9.09
C TYR A 69 -4.12 -0.06 -10.30
N ALA A 70 -2.99 0.58 -10.62
CA ALA A 70 -2.85 1.43 -11.80
C ALA A 70 -3.02 0.60 -13.09
N SER A 71 -2.30 -0.52 -13.20
CA SER A 71 -2.42 -1.41 -14.36
C SER A 71 -3.83 -1.98 -14.52
N SER A 72 -4.50 -2.35 -13.43
CA SER A 72 -5.89 -2.83 -13.51
C SER A 72 -6.87 -1.70 -13.84
N GLN A 73 -6.59 -0.45 -13.44
CA GLN A 73 -7.41 0.71 -13.82
C GLN A 73 -7.32 0.98 -15.31
N GLU A 74 -6.12 0.96 -15.89
CA GLU A 74 -5.93 1.12 -17.34
C GLU A 74 -6.69 0.05 -18.15
N GLN A 75 -6.69 -1.20 -17.66
CA GLN A 75 -7.45 -2.29 -18.29
C GLN A 75 -8.97 -2.09 -18.18
N LEU A 76 -9.44 -1.60 -17.03
CA LEU A 76 -10.85 -1.29 -16.81
C LEU A 76 -11.31 -0.16 -17.75
N ASP A 77 -10.55 0.93 -17.81
CA ASP A 77 -10.86 2.08 -18.66
C ASP A 77 -10.95 1.66 -20.13
N LYS A 78 -9.97 0.88 -20.60
CA LYS A 78 -9.98 0.33 -21.96
C LYS A 78 -11.19 -0.58 -22.22
N GLY A 79 -11.54 -1.45 -21.26
CA GLY A 79 -12.67 -2.36 -21.38
C GLY A 79 -14.03 -1.63 -21.40
N LEU A 80 -14.12 -0.49 -20.72
CA LEU A 80 -15.28 0.39 -20.79
C LEU A 80 -15.37 1.11 -22.14
N GLU A 81 -14.23 1.59 -22.65
CA GLU A 81 -14.14 2.28 -23.95
C GLU A 81 -14.49 1.35 -25.13
N ASP A 82 -14.01 0.11 -25.12
CA ASP A 82 -14.25 -0.87 -26.19
C ASP A 82 -15.54 -1.68 -25.99
N GLY A 83 -16.21 -1.51 -24.85
CA GLY A 83 -17.49 -2.14 -24.52
C GLY A 83 -17.39 -3.61 -24.11
N THR A 84 -16.18 -4.12 -23.82
CA THR A 84 -15.99 -5.49 -23.29
C THR A 84 -16.30 -5.60 -21.80
N VAL A 85 -16.35 -4.47 -21.08
CA VAL A 85 -16.72 -4.40 -19.66
C VAL A 85 -18.04 -3.66 -19.49
N HIS A 86 -18.93 -4.27 -18.70
CA HIS A 86 -20.21 -3.72 -18.30
C HIS A 86 -20.30 -3.75 -16.77
N LEU A 87 -20.15 -2.58 -16.16
CA LEU A 87 -20.24 -2.46 -14.71
C LEU A 87 -21.69 -2.72 -14.26
N PRO A 88 -21.88 -3.48 -13.18
CA PRO A 88 -23.18 -3.56 -12.54
C PRO A 88 -23.58 -2.15 -12.05
N PRO A 89 -24.89 -1.85 -11.97
CA PRO A 89 -25.35 -0.59 -11.41
C PRO A 89 -24.78 -0.42 -9.99
N SER A 90 -24.21 0.76 -9.71
CA SER A 90 -23.67 1.03 -8.37
C SER A 90 -24.83 1.06 -7.37
N LEU A 91 -24.69 0.29 -6.30
CA LEU A 91 -25.63 0.33 -5.17
C LEU A 91 -25.19 1.34 -4.09
N ASP A 92 -23.94 1.80 -4.16
CA ASP A 92 -23.38 2.79 -3.25
C ASP A 92 -23.55 4.20 -3.81
N GLU A 93 -24.15 5.07 -2.99
CA GLU A 93 -24.22 6.53 -3.19
C GLU A 93 -23.02 7.25 -2.53
N GLY A 94 -22.10 6.50 -1.90
CA GLY A 94 -20.96 6.99 -1.15
C GLY A 94 -19.70 7.25 -1.99
N CYS A 95 -18.73 7.95 -1.39
CA CYS A 95 -17.40 8.07 -1.97
C CYS A 95 -16.62 6.77 -1.71
N ALA A 96 -16.15 6.12 -2.78
CA ALA A 96 -15.40 4.87 -2.71
C ALA A 96 -14.22 4.90 -1.72
N CYS A 97 -13.55 6.05 -1.56
CA CYS A 97 -12.49 6.23 -0.57
C CYS A 97 -13.01 6.17 0.87
N CYS A 98 -14.18 6.77 1.14
CA CYS A 98 -14.81 6.78 2.46
C CYS A 98 -15.33 5.39 2.86
N ASP A 99 -15.78 4.60 1.87
CA ASP A 99 -16.21 3.22 2.07
C ASP A 99 -15.02 2.24 2.20
N GLY A 100 -13.79 2.76 2.06
CA GLY A 100 -12.57 1.97 2.19
C GLY A 100 -12.30 1.03 1.00
N GLN A 101 -12.87 1.32 -0.17
CA GLN A 101 -12.65 0.51 -1.37
C GLN A 101 -11.16 0.56 -1.74
N PRO A 102 -10.48 -0.59 -1.87
CA PRO A 102 -9.03 -0.63 -2.02
C PRO A 102 -8.49 0.18 -3.18
N PHE A 103 -9.10 0.06 -4.37
CA PHE A 103 -8.63 0.81 -5.54
C PHE A 103 -8.65 2.32 -5.30
N ALA A 104 -9.67 2.82 -4.60
CA ALA A 104 -9.84 4.24 -4.35
C ALA A 104 -8.85 4.73 -3.28
N VAL A 105 -8.72 3.99 -2.18
CA VAL A 105 -7.80 4.32 -1.07
C VAL A 105 -6.33 4.24 -1.51
N ILE A 106 -5.99 3.22 -2.30
CA ILE A 106 -4.61 2.99 -2.75
C ILE A 106 -4.22 4.02 -3.80
N LEU A 107 -5.02 4.19 -4.86
CA LEU A 107 -4.69 5.14 -5.94
C LEU A 107 -4.76 6.60 -5.52
N SER A 108 -5.45 6.92 -4.42
CA SER A 108 -5.48 8.28 -3.85
C SER A 108 -4.35 8.53 -2.84
N GLY A 109 -3.48 7.55 -2.56
CA GLY A 109 -2.38 7.68 -1.60
C GLY A 109 -2.82 7.83 -0.14
N PHE A 110 -4.09 7.58 0.19
CA PHE A 110 -4.62 7.82 1.54
C PHE A 110 -4.06 6.87 2.61
N HIS A 111 -3.37 5.81 2.19
CA HIS A 111 -2.75 4.84 3.08
C HIS A 111 -1.29 5.19 3.44
N GLU A 112 -0.60 5.98 2.61
CA GLU A 112 0.85 6.18 2.65
C GLU A 112 1.33 7.00 3.87
N GLY A 113 0.43 7.73 4.54
CA GLY A 113 0.75 8.49 5.76
C GLY A 113 0.88 7.64 7.02
N ASN A 114 0.34 6.41 7.03
CA ASN A 114 0.24 5.63 8.27
C ASN A 114 1.60 5.13 8.78
N VAL A 115 2.53 4.85 7.87
CA VAL A 115 3.85 4.34 8.20
C VAL A 115 4.69 5.35 9.00
N LEU A 116 4.41 6.65 8.82
CA LEU A 116 5.12 7.76 9.44
C LEU A 116 4.42 8.31 10.69
N PHE A 117 3.31 7.70 11.15
CA PHE A 117 2.74 8.07 12.43
C PHE A 117 3.57 7.50 13.57
N PHE A 118 4.16 8.39 14.36
CA PHE A 118 4.86 8.04 15.59
C PHE A 118 4.03 8.45 16.79
N TRP A 119 4.01 7.58 17.79
CA TRP A 119 3.68 8.00 19.14
C TRP A 119 4.80 8.87 19.70
N GLU A 120 4.50 9.79 20.61
CA GLU A 120 5.46 10.78 21.11
C GLU A 120 6.74 10.14 21.67
N ASP A 121 6.61 9.03 22.39
CA ASP A 121 7.72 8.28 22.96
C ASP A 121 8.57 7.57 21.89
N GLU A 122 7.95 7.02 20.83
CA GLU A 122 8.66 6.48 19.67
C GLU A 122 9.41 7.56 18.92
N TYR A 123 8.75 8.70 18.71
CA TYR A 123 9.35 9.85 18.05
C TYR A 123 10.60 10.31 18.81
N LYS A 124 10.50 10.51 20.13
CA LYS A 124 11.64 10.92 20.97
C LYS A 124 12.76 9.88 20.99
N ALA A 125 12.44 8.58 20.91
CA ALA A 125 13.46 7.54 20.83
C ALA A 125 14.29 7.62 19.55
N PHE A 126 13.68 7.99 18.41
CA PHE A 126 14.34 8.03 17.09
C PHE A 126 14.90 9.40 16.70
N TRP A 127 14.26 10.48 17.15
CA TRP A 127 14.60 11.87 16.79
C TRP A 127 15.07 12.71 17.97
N GLY A 128 15.00 12.23 19.21
CA GLY A 128 15.31 13.01 20.39
C GLY A 128 14.36 14.20 20.53
N GLU A 129 14.91 15.38 20.79
CA GLU A 129 14.17 16.66 20.89
C GLU A 129 14.17 17.44 19.56
N GLU A 130 14.63 16.82 18.45
CA GLU A 130 14.68 17.47 17.14
C GLU A 130 13.25 17.67 16.60
N GLU A 131 12.86 18.92 16.34
CA GLU A 131 11.56 19.25 15.76
C GLU A 131 11.52 18.84 14.28
N SER A 132 10.60 17.94 13.90
CA SER A 132 10.46 17.52 12.51
C SER A 132 9.85 18.64 11.69
N ARG A 133 10.65 19.21 10.79
CA ARG A 133 10.13 20.09 9.75
C ARG A 133 9.56 19.21 8.65
N GLY A 134 8.25 19.24 8.46
CA GLY A 134 7.54 18.48 7.44
C GLY A 134 8.11 18.72 6.04
N HIS A 135 9.04 17.87 5.62
CA HIS A 135 9.48 17.72 4.23
C HIS A 135 8.74 16.52 3.63
N GLY A 136 8.74 16.41 2.30
CA GLY A 136 7.98 15.39 1.57
C GLY A 136 8.15 13.98 2.15
N MET A 137 7.06 13.20 2.13
CA MET A 137 6.95 11.88 2.74
C MET A 137 8.10 10.92 2.38
N VAL A 138 8.53 10.92 1.12
CA VAL A 138 9.64 10.10 0.62
C VAL A 138 10.97 10.42 1.31
N GLU A 139 11.32 11.71 1.44
CA GLU A 139 12.58 12.12 2.09
C GLU A 139 12.58 11.74 3.58
N GLN A 140 11.41 11.79 4.24
CA GLN A 140 11.30 11.36 5.64
C GLN A 140 11.45 9.85 5.79
N VAL A 141 10.84 9.06 4.90
CA VAL A 141 11.01 7.60 4.87
C VAL A 141 12.48 7.24 4.66
N GLU A 142 13.16 7.84 3.69
CA GLU A 142 14.58 7.58 3.42
C GLU A 142 15.49 7.96 4.60
N ARG A 143 15.28 9.13 5.21
CA ARG A 143 16.04 9.53 6.41
C ARG A 143 15.81 8.60 7.58
N ALA A 144 14.56 8.16 7.76
CA ALA A 144 14.20 7.29 8.85
C ALA A 144 14.77 5.86 8.64
N MET A 145 14.73 5.36 7.39
CA MET A 145 15.42 4.12 6.99
C MET A 145 16.92 4.18 7.29
N ALA A 146 17.59 5.28 6.91
CA ALA A 146 19.01 5.45 7.16
C ALA A 146 19.35 5.46 8.67
N ARG A 147 18.47 6.02 9.52
CA ARG A 147 18.66 6.02 10.99
C ARG A 147 18.46 4.62 11.59
N GLU A 148 17.45 3.87 11.14
CA GLU A 148 17.22 2.48 11.57
C GLU A 148 18.40 1.57 11.18
N GLU A 149 18.93 1.72 9.96
CA GLU A 149 20.12 0.96 9.54
C GLU A 149 21.35 1.29 10.38
N ALA A 150 21.54 2.56 10.73
CA ALA A 150 22.64 3.01 11.59
C ALA A 150 22.52 2.50 13.05
N SER A 151 21.30 2.31 13.58
CA SER A 151 21.10 1.80 14.94
C SER A 151 21.34 0.29 15.08
N VAL A 152 21.32 -0.46 13.97
CA VAL A 152 21.52 -1.92 13.95
C VAL A 152 23.00 -2.32 13.86
N ILE A 153 23.91 -1.40 13.51
CA ILE A 153 25.36 -1.66 13.53
C ILE A 153 25.83 -1.63 14.99
N PRO A 154 26.23 -2.76 15.60
CA PRO A 154 26.86 -2.71 16.91
C PRO A 154 28.20 -1.99 16.74
N SER A 155 28.49 -1.07 17.65
CA SER A 155 29.84 -0.52 17.84
C SER A 155 30.84 -1.68 17.91
N MET A 156 31.49 -2.00 16.81
CA MET A 156 32.70 -2.83 16.78
C MET A 156 33.90 -1.91 16.98
N LEU A 157 33.98 -1.33 18.18
CA LEU A 157 35.17 -0.74 18.78
C LEU A 157 35.11 -0.99 20.28
#